data_AF-S4RG72-F1
#
_entry.id   AF-S4RG72-F1
#
_cell.length_a   1.000
_cell.length_b   1.000
_cell.length_c   1.000
_cell.angle_alpha   90.00
_cell.angle_beta   90.00
_cell.angle_gamma   90.00
#
_symmetry.space_group_name_H-M   'P 1'
#
loop_
_entity.id
_entity.type
_entity.pdbx_description
1 polymer ?
#
loop_
_entity_poly.entity_id
_entity_poly.type
_entity_poly.pdbx_seq_one_letter_code
_entity_poly.pdbx_strand_id
1 'polypeptide(L)'
;MSMLAEPRRKQKWSVDPRNSAWVNDNSKFGQKMLEKMGWSSGKGLGANEQGSTNHIKVNVKNNNLGVGAAVNQEDKWIAHQDDFNQLLADLNDQHGQQEATEQVQKAAFSLEEKSKRSRKRVHYMKFAKG
;
A
#
# COMPACT_ATOMS: atom_id res chain seq x y z
N MET A 1 -10.75 22.40 3.64
CA MET A 1 -9.69 21.55 4.24
C MET A 1 -8.44 21.72 3.39
N SER A 2 -7.47 22.54 3.83
CA SER A 2 -6.22 22.75 3.09
C SER A 2 -5.25 21.63 3.41
N MET A 3 -4.84 20.86 2.41
CA MET A 3 -3.77 19.88 2.57
C MET A 3 -2.46 20.64 2.81
N LEU A 4 -1.91 20.53 4.02
CA LEU A 4 -0.55 20.99 4.37
C LEU A 4 0.45 20.05 3.67
N ALA A 5 0.65 20.24 2.37
CA ALA A 5 1.72 19.55 1.66
C ALA A 5 3.07 20.11 2.15
N GLU A 6 3.90 19.24 2.70
CA GLU A 6 5.22 19.58 3.21
C GLU A 6 6.07 20.30 2.13
N PRO A 7 6.86 21.34 2.47
CA PRO A 7 7.66 22.05 1.47
C PRO A 7 8.59 21.10 0.70
N ARG A 8 8.47 21.09 -0.64
CA ARG A 8 9.27 20.22 -1.52
C ARG A 8 10.76 20.51 -1.35
N ARG A 9 11.48 19.65 -0.63
CA ARG A 9 12.93 19.74 -0.43
C ARG A 9 13.66 19.23 -1.68
N LYS A 10 14.29 20.13 -2.43
CA LYS A 10 15.18 19.73 -3.54
C LYS A 10 16.42 19.07 -2.98
N GLN A 11 16.55 17.75 -3.12
CA GLN A 11 17.78 17.05 -2.78
C GLN A 11 18.76 17.18 -3.96
N LYS A 12 19.95 17.72 -3.70
CA LYS A 12 21.03 17.76 -4.70
C LYS A 12 21.76 16.43 -4.65
N TRP A 13 21.55 15.58 -5.64
CA TRP A 13 22.27 14.32 -5.79
C TRP A 13 23.69 14.63 -6.30
N SER A 14 24.69 13.94 -5.74
CA SER A 14 26.03 13.92 -6.33
C SER A 14 25.99 13.25 -7.71
N VAL A 15 26.99 13.50 -8.55
CA VAL A 15 27.12 12.90 -9.89
C VAL A 15 27.14 11.37 -9.83
N ASP A 16 27.68 10.80 -8.75
CA ASP A 16 27.61 9.36 -8.47
C ASP A 16 27.23 9.11 -7.00
N PRO A 17 25.92 9.05 -6.68
CA PRO A 17 25.47 8.91 -5.30
C PRO A 17 25.74 7.52 -4.71
N ARG A 18 26.06 6.53 -5.55
CA ARG A 18 26.36 5.15 -5.12
C ARG A 18 27.83 4.78 -5.24
N ASN A 19 28.69 5.73 -5.64
CA ASN A 19 30.11 5.52 -5.90
C ASN A 19 30.39 4.33 -6.84
N SER A 20 29.47 4.07 -7.78
CA SER A 20 29.52 2.96 -8.71
C SER A 20 30.72 3.01 -9.66
N ALA A 21 31.10 4.20 -10.11
CA ALA A 21 32.26 4.39 -10.98
C ALA A 21 33.56 4.00 -10.28
N TRP A 22 33.66 4.25 -8.97
CA TRP A 22 34.82 3.82 -8.19
C TRP A 22 34.80 2.33 -7.90
N VAL A 23 33.64 1.77 -7.53
CA VAL A 23 33.50 0.34 -7.18
C VAL A 23 33.78 -0.58 -8.38
N ASN A 24 33.39 -0.17 -9.58
CA ASN A 24 33.53 -0.99 -10.78
C ASN A 24 34.90 -0.84 -11.47
N ASP A 25 35.74 0.08 -11.01
CA ASP A 25 37.05 0.33 -11.61
C ASP A 25 38.11 -0.62 -11.02
N ASN A 26 38.38 -1.69 -11.77
CA ASN A 26 39.38 -2.70 -11.42
C ASN A 26 40.84 -2.27 -11.66
N SER A 27 41.07 -1.10 -12.25
CA SER A 27 42.40 -0.67 -12.69
C SER A 27 43.19 0.09 -11.62
N LYS A 28 42.59 0.34 -10.46
CA LYS A 28 43.15 1.16 -9.38
C LYS A 28 44.41 0.56 -8.77
N PHE A 29 45.30 1.45 -8.33
CA PHE A 29 46.57 1.08 -7.69
C PHE A 29 46.39 0.11 -6.51
N GLY A 30 45.48 0.41 -5.59
CA GLY A 30 45.26 -0.41 -4.39
C GLY A 30 44.78 -1.83 -4.73
N GLN A 31 43.89 -1.96 -5.71
CA GLN A 31 43.41 -3.27 -6.16
C GLN A 31 44.54 -4.09 -6.80
N LYS A 32 45.29 -3.50 -7.74
CA LYS A 32 46.44 -4.17 -8.36
C LYS A 32 47.48 -4.60 -7.33
N MET A 33 47.70 -3.79 -6.29
CA MET A 33 48.62 -4.12 -5.21
C MET A 33 48.12 -5.31 -4.38
N LEU A 34 46.83 -5.34 -4.03
CA LEU A 34 46.23 -6.46 -3.30
C LEU A 34 46.26 -7.76 -4.11
N GLU A 35 45.93 -7.68 -5.40
CA GLU A 35 45.98 -8.82 -6.32
C GLU A 35 47.40 -9.41 -6.42
N LYS A 36 48.43 -8.55 -6.47
CA LYS A 36 49.83 -8.98 -6.43
C LYS A 36 50.23 -9.67 -5.12
N MET A 37 49.56 -9.36 -4.02
CA MET A 37 49.77 -9.98 -2.71
C MET A 37 48.92 -11.25 -2.53
N GLY A 38 48.24 -11.72 -3.57
CA GLY A 38 47.47 -12.98 -3.56
C GLY A 38 46.00 -12.82 -3.16
N TRP A 39 45.52 -11.59 -2.95
CA TRP A 39 44.09 -11.34 -2.77
C TRP A 39 43.35 -11.45 -4.12
N SER A 40 42.08 -11.85 -4.09
CA SER A 40 41.24 -11.92 -5.30
C SER A 40 39.88 -11.27 -5.07
N SER A 41 39.33 -10.68 -6.13
CA SER A 41 38.05 -9.98 -6.06
C SER A 41 36.95 -10.93 -5.57
N GLY A 42 36.16 -10.46 -4.60
CA GLY A 42 35.09 -11.22 -3.96
C GLY A 42 35.50 -12.04 -2.74
N LYS A 43 36.80 -12.15 -2.44
CA LYS A 43 37.29 -12.88 -1.26
C LYS A 43 37.54 -11.96 -0.06
N GLY A 44 37.31 -12.50 1.13
CA GLY A 44 37.65 -11.85 2.39
C GLY A 44 39.16 -11.77 2.61
N LEU A 45 39.61 -10.82 3.42
CA LEU A 45 41.02 -10.72 3.84
C LEU A 45 41.31 -11.66 5.01
N GLY A 46 42.58 -12.04 5.18
CA GLY A 46 43.05 -12.91 6.26
C GLY A 46 43.46 -14.30 5.79
N ALA A 47 44.16 -15.05 6.65
CA ALA A 47 44.74 -16.36 6.30
C ALA A 47 43.70 -17.38 5.81
N ASN A 48 42.48 -17.31 6.36
CA ASN A 48 41.36 -18.19 6.01
C ASN A 48 40.25 -17.41 5.28
N GLU A 49 40.58 -16.25 4.68
CA GLU A 49 39.61 -15.40 3.97
C GLU A 49 38.42 -14.96 4.85
N GLN A 50 38.62 -14.87 6.17
CA GLN A 50 37.57 -14.65 7.16
C GLN A 50 37.06 -13.20 7.24
N GLY A 51 37.76 -12.26 6.61
CA GLY A 51 37.40 -10.85 6.62
C GLY A 51 36.13 -10.58 5.82
N SER A 52 35.39 -9.55 6.23
CA SER A 52 34.19 -9.11 5.50
C SER A 52 34.51 -8.73 4.06
N THR A 53 33.72 -9.23 3.11
CA THR A 53 33.84 -8.92 1.67
C THR A 53 33.34 -7.52 1.33
N ASN A 54 32.44 -6.99 2.15
CA ASN A 54 31.82 -5.68 1.98
C ASN A 54 32.34 -4.68 3.02
N HIS A 55 32.43 -3.42 2.61
CA HIS A 55 32.75 -2.32 3.51
C HIS A 55 31.60 -2.05 4.50
N ILE A 56 31.94 -1.48 5.65
CA ILE A 56 30.96 -1.05 6.65
C ILE A 56 30.17 0.15 6.09
N LYS A 57 28.85 0.03 6.07
CA LYS A 57 27.95 1.11 5.62
C LYS A 57 27.50 1.93 6.82
N VAL A 58 27.68 3.25 6.74
CA VAL A 58 27.20 4.20 7.75
C VAL A 58 25.91 4.82 7.25
N ASN A 59 24.86 4.78 8.08
CA ASN A 59 23.64 5.52 7.81
C ASN A 59 23.75 6.93 8.41
N VAL A 60 23.68 7.95 7.57
CA VAL A 60 23.76 9.34 8.02
C VAL A 60 22.37 9.81 8.44
N LYS A 61 22.25 10.20 9.70
CA LYS A 61 21.02 10.75 10.26
C LYS A 61 20.85 12.20 9.79
N ASN A 62 19.92 12.40 8.86
CA ASN A 62 19.58 13.72 8.31
C ASN A 62 18.28 14.31 8.90
N ASN A 63 17.83 13.80 10.06
CA ASN A 63 16.62 14.23 10.74
C ASN A 63 16.92 14.69 12.18
N ASN A 64 15.98 15.42 12.78
CA ASN A 64 16.08 15.90 14.16
C ASN A 64 15.43 14.96 15.18
N LEU A 65 15.01 13.75 14.76
CA LEU A 65 14.29 12.80 15.62
C LEU A 65 15.21 12.18 16.68
N GLY A 66 14.65 11.67 17.77
CA GLY A 66 15.43 10.90 18.75
C GLY A 66 16.00 9.60 18.16
N VAL A 67 17.07 9.06 18.77
CA VAL A 67 17.55 7.70 18.44
C VAL A 67 16.45 6.71 18.83
N GLY A 68 16.08 5.80 17.92
CA GLY A 68 14.99 4.83 18.12
C GLY A 68 13.59 5.32 17.73
N ALA A 69 13.42 6.59 17.31
CA ALA A 69 12.17 7.05 16.74
C ALA A 69 11.98 6.45 15.34
N ALA A 70 11.00 5.55 15.18
CA ALA A 70 10.66 4.96 13.89
C ALA A 70 9.78 5.92 13.08
N VAL A 71 10.14 6.15 11.82
CA VAL A 71 9.34 6.96 10.86
C VAL A 71 8.00 6.29 10.52
N ASN A 72 7.92 4.97 10.69
CA ASN A 72 6.84 4.12 10.17
C ASN A 72 5.55 4.12 11.01
N GLN A 73 5.32 5.12 11.86
CA GLN A 73 4.03 5.20 12.57
C GLN A 73 2.92 5.76 11.65
N GLU A 74 3.27 6.43 10.54
CA GLU A 74 2.30 7.03 9.62
C GLU A 74 1.50 5.99 8.81
N ASP A 75 2.06 4.82 8.51
CA ASP A 75 1.37 3.74 7.78
C ASP A 75 0.16 3.18 8.56
N LYS A 76 0.12 3.39 9.88
CA LYS A 76 -1.02 2.97 10.72
C LYS A 76 -2.28 3.79 10.50
N TRP A 77 -2.16 5.00 9.92
CA TRP A 77 -3.31 5.86 9.64
C TRP A 77 -4.21 5.28 8.54
N ILE A 78 -3.62 4.63 7.53
CA ILE A 78 -4.36 4.08 6.38
C ILE A 78 -5.10 2.80 6.76
N ALA A 79 -4.54 1.99 7.65
CA ALA A 79 -5.13 0.71 8.08
C ALA A 79 -6.56 0.87 8.65
N HIS A 80 -6.82 1.94 9.40
CA HIS A 80 -8.14 2.18 10.00
C HIS A 80 -9.23 2.55 8.97
N GLN A 81 -8.85 3.04 7.79
CA GLN A 81 -9.82 3.43 6.77
C GLN A 81 -10.44 2.20 6.09
N ASP A 82 -9.64 1.18 5.80
CA ASP A 82 -10.12 -0.05 5.17
C ASP A 82 -11.01 -0.86 6.12
N ASP A 83 -10.62 -0.96 7.40
CA ASP A 83 -11.44 -1.58 8.45
C ASP A 83 -12.79 -0.86 8.63
N PHE A 84 -12.79 0.48 8.57
CA PHE A 84 -14.01 1.28 8.67
C PHE A 84 -14.92 1.10 7.44
N ASN A 85 -14.33 1.05 6.24
CA ASN A 85 -15.08 0.80 5.01
C ASN A 85 -15.70 -0.61 4.99
N GLN A 86 -14.99 -1.62 5.52
CA GLN A 86 -15.53 -2.98 5.68
C GLN A 86 -16.71 -3.00 6.66
N LEU A 87 -16.59 -2.34 7.82
CA LEU A 87 -17.69 -2.24 8.79
C LEU A 87 -18.95 -1.61 8.19
N LEU A 88 -18.79 -0.55 7.39
CA LEU A 88 -19.93 0.11 6.72
C LEU A 88 -20.59 -0.79 5.67
N ALA A 89 -19.80 -1.58 4.93
CA ALA A 89 -20.33 -2.55 3.97
C ALA A 89 -21.14 -3.65 4.68
N ASP A 90 -20.59 -4.22 5.75
CA ASP A 90 -21.27 -5.26 6.55
C ASP A 90 -22.58 -4.74 7.16
N LEU A 91 -22.60 -3.53 7.69
CA LEU A 91 -23.82 -2.91 8.24
C LEU A 91 -24.88 -2.66 7.16
N ASN A 92 -24.45 -2.20 5.98
CA ASN A 92 -25.35 -1.98 4.85
C ASN A 92 -25.93 -3.30 4.32
N ASP A 93 -25.15 -4.38 4.33
CA ASP A 93 -25.63 -5.72 3.96
C ASP A 93 -26.63 -6.28 5.00
N GLN A 94 -26.40 -6.04 6.29
CA GLN A 94 -27.33 -6.47 7.35
C GLN A 94 -28.67 -5.73 7.31
N HIS A 95 -28.66 -4.41 7.11
CA HIS A 95 -29.88 -3.59 7.07
C HIS A 95 -30.56 -3.57 5.69
N GLY A 96 -29.80 -3.66 4.59
CA GLY A 96 -30.35 -3.66 3.22
C GLY A 96 -31.19 -4.90 2.90
N GLN A 97 -30.88 -6.05 3.52
CA GLN A 97 -31.66 -7.28 3.38
C GLN A 97 -33.04 -7.20 4.05
N GLN A 98 -33.18 -6.41 5.13
CA GLN A 98 -34.47 -6.20 5.81
C GLN A 98 -35.40 -5.32 4.97
N GLU A 99 -34.87 -4.26 4.35
CA GLU A 99 -35.68 -3.39 3.47
C GLU A 99 -36.09 -4.11 2.18
N ALA A 100 -35.20 -4.91 1.57
CA ALA A 100 -35.52 -5.67 0.37
C ALA A 100 -36.57 -6.76 0.63
N THR A 101 -36.51 -7.46 1.76
CA THR A 101 -37.50 -8.49 2.11
C THR A 101 -38.87 -7.88 2.43
N GLU A 102 -38.93 -6.72 3.10
CA GLU A 102 -40.19 -6.00 3.32
C GLU A 102 -40.81 -5.46 2.02
N GLN A 103 -40.01 -4.94 1.08
CA GLN A 103 -40.50 -4.44 -0.20
C GLN A 103 -40.99 -5.57 -1.12
N VAL A 104 -40.30 -6.70 -1.15
CA VAL A 104 -40.73 -7.89 -1.92
C VAL A 104 -42.01 -8.48 -1.36
N GLN A 105 -42.19 -8.50 -0.03
CA GLN A 105 -43.44 -8.96 0.60
C GLN A 105 -44.62 -8.00 0.34
N LYS A 106 -44.40 -6.67 0.39
CA LYS A 106 -45.43 -5.67 0.03
C LYS A 106 -45.82 -5.76 -1.45
N ALA A 107 -44.87 -5.94 -2.36
CA ALA A 107 -45.14 -6.14 -3.79
C ALA A 107 -45.86 -7.48 -4.07
N ALA A 108 -45.53 -8.54 -3.32
CA ALA A 108 -46.22 -9.83 -3.40
C ALA A 108 -47.64 -9.82 -2.82
N PHE A 109 -47.99 -8.85 -1.97
CA PHE A 109 -49.35 -8.67 -1.45
C PHE A 109 -50.16 -7.58 -2.17
N SER A 110 -49.52 -6.66 -2.91
CA SER A 110 -50.22 -5.61 -3.66
C SER A 110 -51.17 -6.20 -4.71
N LEU A 111 -52.45 -5.86 -4.54
CA LEU A 111 -53.53 -6.22 -5.45
C LEU A 111 -53.35 -5.57 -6.83
N GLU A 112 -52.72 -4.40 -6.86
CA GLU A 112 -52.44 -3.64 -8.07
C GLU A 112 -51.48 -4.39 -9.00
N GLU A 113 -50.43 -4.98 -8.45
CA GLU A 113 -49.39 -5.59 -9.26
C GLU A 113 -49.79 -6.99 -9.77
N LYS A 114 -50.53 -7.75 -8.95
CA LYS A 114 -51.16 -9.01 -9.37
C LYS A 114 -52.16 -8.83 -10.50
N SER A 115 -52.96 -7.76 -10.43
CA SER A 115 -53.95 -7.47 -11.46
C SER A 115 -53.32 -7.01 -12.77
N LYS A 116 -52.17 -6.31 -12.77
CA LYS A 116 -51.43 -5.92 -13.98
C LYS A 116 -50.76 -7.10 -14.68
N ARG A 117 -50.25 -8.07 -13.91
CA ARG A 117 -49.53 -9.25 -14.45
C ARG A 117 -50.45 -10.36 -14.99
N SER A 118 -51.71 -10.41 -14.53
CA SER A 118 -52.67 -11.43 -14.96
C SER A 118 -53.20 -11.15 -16.37
N ARG A 119 -53.00 -12.10 -17.30
CA ARG A 119 -53.55 -12.04 -18.67
C ARG A 119 -55.03 -12.46 -18.78
N LYS A 120 -55.64 -12.93 -17.69
CA LYS A 120 -57.02 -13.50 -17.67
C LYS A 120 -58.11 -12.49 -17.27
N ARG A 121 -57.75 -11.31 -16.75
CA ARG A 121 -58.71 -10.27 -16.31
C ARG A 121 -58.29 -8.90 -16.82
N VAL A 122 -59.27 -8.06 -17.13
CA VAL A 122 -59.04 -6.66 -17.49
C VAL A 122 -58.67 -5.88 -16.23
N HIS A 123 -57.52 -5.20 -16.27
CA HIS A 123 -57.06 -4.39 -15.16
C HIS A 123 -57.84 -3.07 -15.09
N TYR A 124 -58.64 -2.86 -14.05
CA TYR A 124 -59.41 -1.62 -13.84
C TYR A 124 -58.80 -0.77 -12.71
N MET A 125 -58.16 0.34 -13.08
CA MET A 125 -57.34 1.16 -12.18
C MET A 125 -58.12 1.83 -11.03
N LYS A 126 -59.45 2.00 -11.16
CA LYS A 126 -60.26 2.71 -10.15
C LYS A 126 -60.35 1.99 -8.81
N PHE A 127 -60.17 0.66 -8.79
CA PHE A 127 -60.36 -0.17 -7.59
C PHE A 127 -59.13 -1.01 -7.20
N ALA A 128 -58.10 -1.04 -8.04
CA ALA A 128 -56.92 -1.87 -7.82
C ALA A 128 -55.74 -1.13 -7.17
N LYS A 129 -55.87 0.18 -6.93
CA LYS A 129 -54.78 1.02 -6.41
C LYS A 129 -54.59 0.79 -4.91
N GLY A 130 -53.47 0.20 -4.52
CA GLY A 130 -53.16 -0.22 -3.15
C GLY A 130 -51.70 -0.64 -2.99
#